data_AF-A0A242WAU9-F1
#
_entry.id   AF-A0A242WAU9-F1
#
_cell.length_a   1.000
_cell.length_b   1.000
_cell.length_c   1.000
_cell.angle_alpha   90.00
_cell.angle_beta   90.00
_cell.angle_gamma   90.00
#
_symmetry.space_group_name_H-M   'P 1'
#
loop_
_entity.id
_entity.type
_entity.pdbx_description
1 polymer ?
#
loop_
_entity_poly.entity_id
_entity_poly.type
_entity_poly.pdbx_seq_one_letter_code
_entity_poly.pdbx_strand_id
1 'polypeptide(L)'
;MKTSIIRIKEATKKGYAEAEFGDSINYSVPGSKTRRGRVGKGVAQTLDTACNQAVITRDFRVRRLTPKECWALQGFPGWAFDLAKEVNSDTQLYRQAGNSVSVPVIFAIAQRLK
;
A
#
# COMPACT_ATOMS: atom_id res chain seq x y z
N MET A 1 -6.58 14.08 21.30
CA MET A 1 -6.00 14.39 19.97
C MET A 1 -7.15 14.51 18.99
N LYS A 2 -7.25 15.59 18.20
CA LYS A 2 -8.28 15.70 17.16
C LYS A 2 -7.96 14.71 16.04
N THR A 3 -8.75 13.66 15.92
CA THR A 3 -8.71 12.71 14.80
C THR A 3 -9.32 13.43 13.59
N SER A 4 -8.49 14.09 12.77
CA SER A 4 -9.02 14.73 11.56
C SER A 4 -9.18 13.68 10.46
N ILE A 5 -10.37 13.65 9.89
CA ILE A 5 -10.81 12.69 8.89
C ILE A 5 -10.69 13.32 7.51
N ILE A 6 -10.10 12.60 6.56
CA ILE A 6 -10.07 12.98 5.14
C ILE A 6 -11.15 12.21 4.40
N ARG A 7 -11.93 12.91 3.56
CA ARG A 7 -12.96 12.27 2.71
C ARG A 7 -12.38 11.96 1.34
N ILE A 8 -12.35 10.67 0.99
CA ILE A 8 -11.88 10.17 -0.29
C ILE A 8 -13.08 9.80 -1.16
N LYS A 9 -13.16 10.36 -2.37
CA LYS A 9 -14.26 10.10 -3.30
C LYS A 9 -14.35 8.61 -3.63
N GLU A 10 -15.52 8.02 -3.43
CA GLU A 10 -15.75 6.59 -3.64
C GLU A 10 -17.20 6.33 -4.08
N ALA A 11 -17.45 5.28 -4.86
CA ALA A 11 -18.78 4.91 -5.34
C ALA A 11 -19.67 4.27 -4.25
N THR A 12 -19.76 4.90 -3.07
CA THR A 12 -20.66 4.53 -1.97
C THR A 12 -21.95 5.37 -2.03
N LYS A 13 -22.99 5.01 -1.26
CA LYS A 13 -24.21 5.82 -1.16
C LYS A 13 -23.93 7.27 -0.71
N LYS A 14 -22.91 7.46 0.13
CA LYS A 14 -22.47 8.79 0.61
C LYS A 14 -21.61 9.54 -0.42
N GLY A 15 -21.07 8.85 -1.44
CA GLY A 15 -20.17 9.41 -2.44
C GLY A 15 -18.70 9.53 -1.99
N TYR A 16 -18.38 9.12 -0.77
CA TYR A 16 -17.03 9.12 -0.22
C TYR A 16 -16.84 8.01 0.83
N ALA A 17 -15.57 7.74 1.12
CA ALA A 17 -15.11 6.98 2.26
C ALA A 17 -14.26 7.89 3.16
N GLU A 18 -14.35 7.68 4.46
CA GLU A 18 -13.58 8.43 5.46
C GLU A 18 -12.26 7.71 5.71
N ALA A 19 -11.17 8.45 5.72
CA ALA A 19 -9.82 7.94 5.91
C ALA A 19 -9.12 8.70 7.03
N GLU A 20 -8.45 7.96 7.90
CA GLU A 20 -7.75 8.47 9.08
C GLU A 20 -6.24 8.22 8.98
N PHE A 21 -5.49 8.71 9.98
CA PHE A 21 -4.07 8.42 10.08
C PHE A 21 -3.83 6.90 10.14
N GLY A 22 -2.94 6.40 9.28
CA GLY A 22 -2.63 4.97 9.17
C GLY A 22 -3.51 4.20 8.17
N ASP A 23 -4.57 4.81 7.64
CA ASP A 23 -5.32 4.22 6.53
C ASP A 23 -4.56 4.35 5.21
N SER A 24 -4.77 3.36 4.33
CA SER A 24 -4.28 3.40 2.96
C SER A 24 -5.33 3.93 2.00
N ILE A 25 -4.89 4.50 0.88
CA ILE A 25 -5.75 4.97 -0.20
C ILE A 25 -5.27 4.37 -1.52
N ASN A 26 -6.11 3.55 -2.14
CA ASN A 26 -5.91 3.07 -3.49
C ASN A 26 -6.40 4.11 -4.50
N TYR A 27 -5.46 4.65 -5.27
CA TYR A 27 -5.71 5.67 -6.27
C TYR A 27 -5.49 5.18 -7.70
N SER A 28 -5.52 3.86 -7.95
CA SER A 28 -5.34 3.28 -9.30
C SER A 28 -6.33 3.85 -10.35
N VAL A 29 -7.52 4.25 -9.91
CA VAL A 29 -8.62 4.66 -10.80
C VAL A 29 -9.42 5.85 -10.24
N PRO A 30 -8.82 7.00 -9.88
CA PRO A 30 -9.40 8.06 -9.03
C PRO A 30 -10.73 8.63 -9.55
N GLY A 31 -10.95 8.62 -10.86
CA GLY A 31 -12.19 9.08 -11.50
C GLY A 31 -13.31 8.03 -11.63
N SER A 32 -13.08 6.77 -11.24
CA SER A 32 -14.08 5.71 -11.41
C SER A 32 -15.40 6.02 -10.70
N LYS A 33 -16.50 5.84 -11.42
CA LYS A 33 -17.89 6.00 -10.91
C LYS A 33 -18.49 4.71 -10.35
N THR A 34 -17.84 3.57 -10.58
CA THR A 34 -18.37 2.24 -10.26
C THR A 34 -17.54 1.48 -9.21
N ARG A 35 -16.23 1.74 -9.11
CA ARG A 35 -15.35 1.04 -8.17
C ARG A 35 -15.50 1.55 -6.73
N ARG A 36 -15.46 0.60 -5.79
CA ARG A 36 -15.52 0.78 -4.32
C ARG A 36 -14.25 0.25 -3.66
N GLY A 37 -14.14 0.45 -2.36
CA GLY A 37 -13.03 0.02 -1.52
C GLY A 37 -11.77 0.77 -1.89
N ARG A 38 -11.75 2.10 -1.78
CA ARG A 38 -10.49 2.85 -1.95
C ARG A 38 -9.69 2.97 -0.68
N VAL A 39 -10.38 3.08 0.44
CA VAL A 39 -9.74 3.27 1.75
C VAL A 39 -9.54 1.91 2.41
N GLY A 40 -8.28 1.55 2.66
CA GLY A 40 -7.91 0.39 3.47
C GLY A 40 -7.75 0.79 4.93
N LYS A 41 -8.52 0.16 5.84
CA LYS A 41 -8.54 0.50 7.26
C LYS A 41 -7.41 -0.17 8.02
N GLY A 42 -6.36 0.61 8.34
CA GLY A 42 -5.13 0.10 8.96
C GLY A 42 -4.38 -0.97 8.13
N VAL A 43 -4.75 -1.13 6.85
CA VAL A 43 -4.17 -2.12 5.95
C VAL A 43 -3.97 -1.50 4.57
N ALA A 44 -2.87 -1.84 3.92
CA ALA A 44 -2.71 -1.58 2.49
C ALA A 44 -3.48 -2.64 1.70
N GLN A 45 -4.12 -2.21 0.61
CA GLN A 45 -4.62 -3.15 -0.39
C GLN A 45 -3.48 -3.67 -1.27
N THR A 46 -3.80 -4.45 -2.29
CA THR A 46 -2.84 -5.00 -3.23
C THR A 46 -1.86 -3.95 -3.75
N LEU A 47 -0.57 -4.24 -3.61
CA LEU A 47 0.52 -3.50 -4.23
C LEU A 47 0.62 -3.94 -5.69
N ASP A 48 0.34 -3.04 -6.61
CA ASP A 48 0.62 -3.25 -8.03
C ASP A 48 2.04 -2.80 -8.39
N THR A 49 2.50 -3.12 -9.59
CA THR A 49 3.86 -2.81 -10.05
C THR A 49 4.16 -1.32 -10.11
N ALA A 50 3.12 -0.50 -10.27
CA ALA A 50 3.20 0.95 -10.26
C ALA A 50 2.99 1.56 -8.87
N CYS A 51 2.71 0.74 -7.84
CA CYS A 51 2.29 1.13 -6.49
C CYS A 51 1.31 2.31 -6.47
N ASN A 52 0.05 2.03 -6.81
CA ASN A 52 -1.06 2.97 -6.73
C ASN A 52 -1.69 3.04 -5.32
N GLN A 53 -0.84 2.96 -4.29
CA GLN A 53 -1.22 3.02 -2.88
C GLN A 53 -0.58 4.23 -2.21
N ALA A 54 -1.40 4.97 -1.46
CA ALA A 54 -1.00 6.12 -0.66
C ALA A 54 -1.35 5.90 0.81
N VAL A 55 -0.70 6.68 1.68
CA VAL A 55 -0.97 6.74 3.12
C VAL A 55 -1.23 8.18 3.54
N ILE A 56 -2.01 8.33 4.61
CA ILE A 56 -2.26 9.62 5.25
C ILE A 56 -1.23 9.85 6.35
N THR A 57 -0.53 10.97 6.27
CA THR A 57 0.42 11.41 7.29
C THR A 57 -0.26 12.17 8.44
N ARG A 58 0.45 12.35 9.55
CA ARG A 58 -0.09 13.07 10.73
C ARG A 58 -0.40 14.54 10.46
N ASP A 59 0.26 15.14 9.47
CA ASP A 59 0.04 16.49 8.97
C ASP A 59 -1.02 16.54 7.86
N PHE A 60 -1.84 15.49 7.71
CA PHE A 60 -2.97 15.40 6.78
C PHE A 60 -2.58 15.51 5.31
N ARG A 61 -1.35 15.09 4.95
CA ARG A 61 -0.93 14.96 3.57
C ARG A 61 -1.15 13.53 3.09
N VAL A 62 -1.61 13.42 1.85
CA VAL A 62 -1.66 12.14 1.15
C VAL A 62 -0.36 12.00 0.38
N ARG A 63 0.40 10.95 0.66
CA ARG A 63 1.61 10.61 -0.10
C ARG A 63 1.57 9.17 -0.53
N ARG A 64 2.22 8.88 -1.65
CA ARG A 64 2.47 7.51 -2.10
C ARG A 64 3.31 6.75 -1.05
N LEU A 65 3.06 5.45 -0.93
CA LEU A 65 3.95 4.55 -0.20
C LEU A 65 5.33 4.56 -0.85
N THR A 66 6.39 4.63 -0.06
CA THR A 66 7.77 4.53 -0.54
C THR A 66 8.11 3.09 -0.94
N PRO A 67 9.18 2.85 -1.74
CA PRO A 67 9.60 1.50 -2.06
C PRO A 67 9.91 0.67 -0.80
N LYS A 68 10.56 1.29 0.21
CA LYS A 68 10.88 0.62 1.48
C LYS A 68 9.63 0.16 2.22
N GLU A 69 8.58 1.01 2.26
CA GLU A 69 7.30 0.64 2.86
C GLU A 69 6.60 -0.47 2.07
N CYS A 70 6.66 -0.47 0.74
CA CYS A 70 6.10 -1.55 -0.09
C CYS A 70 6.79 -2.90 0.17
N TRP A 71 8.12 -2.90 0.29
CA TRP A 71 8.89 -4.09 0.63
C TRP A 71 8.58 -4.59 2.05
N ALA A 72 8.47 -3.66 3.01
CA ALA A 72 8.07 -3.99 4.37
C ALA A 72 6.66 -4.60 4.43
N LEU A 73 5.71 -4.08 3.64
CA LEU A 73 4.35 -4.64 3.54
C LEU A 73 4.33 -6.07 2.99
N GLN A 74 5.25 -6.41 2.08
CA GLN A 74 5.44 -7.78 1.61
C GLN A 74 6.20 -8.66 2.63
N GLY A 75 6.68 -8.09 3.74
CA GLY A 75 7.41 -8.80 4.79
C GLY A 75 8.88 -9.06 4.48
N PHE A 76 9.49 -8.33 3.54
CA PHE A 76 10.93 -8.41 3.32
C PHE A 76 11.70 -7.80 4.50
N PRO A 77 12.83 -8.42 4.92
CA PRO A 77 13.67 -7.84 5.94
C PRO A 77 14.37 -6.58 5.42
N GLY A 78 14.63 -5.61 6.31
CA GLY A 78 15.20 -4.31 5.95
C GLY A 78 16.52 -4.39 5.18
N TRP A 79 17.41 -5.31 5.58
CA TRP A 79 18.69 -5.52 4.91
C TRP A 79 18.53 -5.93 3.43
N ALA A 80 17.49 -6.69 3.09
CA ALA A 80 17.26 -7.13 1.71
C ALA A 80 16.83 -5.95 0.83
N PHE A 81 16.03 -5.03 1.38
CA PHE A 81 15.69 -3.79 0.70
C PHE A 81 16.92 -2.92 0.50
N ASP A 82 17.75 -2.76 1.53
CA ASP A 82 18.92 -1.87 1.48
C ASP A 82 19.92 -2.35 0.40
N LEU A 83 20.20 -3.66 0.32
CA LEU A 83 21.00 -4.25 -0.77
C LEU A 83 20.36 -4.06 -2.15
N ALA A 84 19.05 -4.28 -2.27
CA ALA A 84 18.36 -4.10 -3.55
C ALA A 84 18.40 -2.63 -4.01
N LYS A 85 18.34 -1.68 -3.06
CA LYS A 85 18.34 -0.24 -3.33
C LYS A 85 19.68 0.27 -3.87
N GLU A 86 20.80 -0.36 -3.53
CA GLU A 86 22.13 0.01 -4.04
C GLU A 86 22.26 -0.17 -5.55
N VAL A 87 21.50 -1.11 -6.13
CA VAL A 87 21.64 -1.50 -7.54
C VAL A 87 20.36 -1.30 -8.38
N ASN A 88 19.27 -0.77 -7.78
CA ASN A 88 17.99 -0.56 -8.47
C ASN A 88 17.42 0.85 -8.27
N SER A 89 16.74 1.35 -9.31
CA SER A 89 15.90 2.55 -9.23
C SER A 89 14.62 2.32 -8.39
N ASP A 90 14.01 3.39 -7.89
CA ASP A 90 12.74 3.30 -7.16
C ASP A 90 11.64 2.64 -7.99
N THR A 91 11.56 2.96 -9.28
CA THR A 91 10.60 2.34 -10.22
C THR A 91 10.77 0.82 -10.27
N GLN A 92 12.01 0.33 -10.33
CA GLN A 92 12.28 -1.10 -10.32
C GLN A 92 11.93 -1.73 -8.96
N LEU A 93 12.23 -1.06 -7.85
CA LEU A 93 11.90 -1.55 -6.51
C LEU A 93 10.38 -1.65 -6.28
N TYR A 94 9.60 -0.69 -6.78
CA TYR A 94 8.13 -0.80 -6.79
C TYR A 94 7.66 -2.01 -7.59
N ARG A 95 8.21 -2.21 -8.80
CA ARG A 95 7.85 -3.33 -9.65
C ARG A 95 8.20 -4.67 -9.00
N GLN A 96 9.35 -4.76 -8.34
CA GLN A 96 9.76 -5.94 -7.59
C GLN A 96 8.79 -6.23 -6.45
N ALA A 97 8.40 -5.23 -5.63
CA ALA A 97 7.43 -5.42 -4.57
C ALA A 97 6.02 -5.82 -5.08
N GLY A 98 5.57 -5.21 -6.18
CA GLY A 98 4.24 -5.47 -6.76
C GLY A 98 4.12 -6.83 -7.46
N ASN A 99 5.22 -7.34 -8.04
CA ASN A 99 5.27 -8.68 -8.62
C ASN A 99 5.60 -9.77 -7.59
N SER A 100 5.94 -9.39 -6.37
CA SER A 100 6.33 -10.34 -5.33
C SER A 100 5.13 -10.99 -4.67
N VAL A 101 5.45 -11.94 -3.80
CA VAL A 101 4.54 -12.63 -2.88
C VAL A 101 4.93 -12.26 -1.47
N SER A 102 3.95 -12.23 -0.55
CA SER A 102 4.23 -11.86 0.83
C SER A 102 5.04 -12.95 1.53
N VAL A 103 6.24 -12.61 1.99
CA VAL A 103 7.22 -13.51 2.61
C VAL A 103 6.60 -14.36 3.73
N PRO A 104 5.79 -13.81 4.66
CA PRO A 104 5.20 -14.62 5.74
C PRO A 104 4.25 -15.71 5.22
N VAL A 105 3.55 -15.45 4.11
CA VAL A 105 2.62 -16.40 3.50
C VAL A 105 3.39 -17.55 2.84
N ILE A 106 4.41 -17.22 2.05
CA ILE A 106 5.25 -18.25 1.41
C ILE A 106 5.98 -19.09 2.44
N PHE A 107 6.49 -18.47 3.51
CA PHE A 107 7.11 -19.19 4.61
C PHE A 107 6.13 -20.19 5.26
N ALA A 108 4.90 -19.78 5.53
CA ALA A 108 3.87 -20.65 6.08
C ALA A 108 3.46 -21.79 5.12
N ILE A 109 3.44 -21.54 3.81
CA ILE A 109 3.20 -22.59 2.79
C ILE A 109 4.37 -23.57 2.78
N ALA A 110 5.61 -23.08 2.74
CA ALA A 110 6.81 -23.91 2.71
C ALA A 110 6.92 -24.86 3.91
N GLN A 111 6.54 -24.42 5.12
CA GLN A 111 6.50 -25.30 6.30
C GLN A 111 5.50 -26.47 6.17
N ARG A 112 4.50 -26.37 5.29
CA ARG A 112 3.49 -27.40 5.06
C ARG A 112 3.83 -28.29 3.87
N LEU A 113 4.77 -27.88 3.02
CA LEU A 113 5.31 -28.71 1.96
C LEU A 113 6.26 -29.72 2.61
N LYS A 114 5.86 -30.98 2.58
CA LYS A 114 6.70 -32.13 2.94
C LYS A 114 7.45 -32.62 1.72
#